data_AF-A0A8X6KAW3-F1
#
_entry.id   AF-A0A8X6KAW3-F1
#
_cell.length_a   1.000
_cell.length_b   1.000
_cell.length_c   1.000
_cell.angle_alpha   90.00
_cell.angle_beta   90.00
_cell.angle_gamma   90.00
#
_symmetry.space_group_name_H-M   'P 1'
#
loop_
_entity.id
_entity.type
_entity.pdbx_description
1 polymer ?
#
loop_
_entity_poly.entity_id
_entity_poly.type
_entity_poly.pdbx_seq_one_letter_code
_entity_poly.pdbx_strand_id
1 'polypeptide(L)' 'MQLLPWPAYSPDMSPIEYVWDLVGRRLARDPRPAASKDECLLRIQAIWNSLLRADIQNVFDSMPRCIAALIAVRGGYTKY' A
#
# COMPACT_ATOMS: atom_id res chain seq x y z
N MET A 1 -15.37 14.06 14.25
CA MET A 1 -14.66 13.11 13.35
C MET A 1 -15.33 13.16 12.00
N GLN A 2 -14.58 13.44 10.93
CA GLN A 2 -15.10 13.49 9.57
C GLN A 2 -14.66 12.19 8.86
N LEU A 3 -15.62 11.38 8.39
CA LEU A 3 -15.34 10.17 7.62
C LEU A 3 -15.21 10.54 6.14
N LEU A 4 -14.21 9.98 5.46
CA LEU A 4 -14.12 10.07 4.00
C LEU A 4 -15.17 9.13 3.38
N PRO A 5 -15.94 9.57 2.38
CA PRO A 5 -16.83 8.69 1.64
C PRO A 5 -15.99 7.65 0.89
N TRP A 6 -16.18 6.37 1.22
CA TRP A 6 -15.45 5.26 0.62
C TRP A 6 -16.35 4.38 -0.23
N PRO A 7 -16.00 4.10 -1.50
CA PRO A 7 -16.76 3.17 -2.32
C PRO A 7 -16.60 1.73 -1.83
N ALA A 8 -17.68 0.95 -1.86
CA ALA A 8 -17.65 -0.47 -1.51
C ALA A 8 -16.70 -1.24 -2.44
N TYR A 9 -16.05 -2.28 -1.91
CA TYR A 9 -15.16 -3.18 -2.67
C TYR A 9 -14.00 -2.48 -3.41
N SER A 10 -13.53 -1.33 -2.92
CA SER A 10 -12.41 -0.60 -3.52
C SER A 10 -11.18 -0.61 -2.60
N PRO A 11 -10.49 -1.75 -2.42
CA PRO A 11 -9.23 -1.78 -1.68
C PRO A 11 -8.14 -0.98 -2.40
N ASP A 12 -8.16 -0.94 -3.74
CA ASP A 12 -7.27 -0.15 -4.62
C ASP A 12 -7.29 1.35 -4.29
N MET A 13 -8.29 1.81 -3.56
CA MET A 13 -8.38 3.19 -3.11
C MET A 13 -7.61 3.46 -1.84
N SER A 14 -7.25 2.44 -1.06
CA SER A 14 -6.77 2.62 0.30
C SER A 14 -5.28 2.92 0.29
N PRO A 15 -4.83 4.12 0.74
CA PRO A 15 -3.40 4.44 0.78
C PRO A 15 -2.59 3.43 1.58
N ILE A 16 -3.20 2.76 2.55
CA ILE A 16 -2.52 1.73 3.36
C ILE A 16 -2.17 0.48 2.54
N GLU A 17 -2.97 0.12 1.53
CA GLU A 17 -2.70 -1.05 0.68
C GLU A 17 -1.45 -0.81 -0.16
N TYR A 18 -1.27 0.42 -0.66
CA TYR A 18 -0.02 0.83 -1.32
C TYR A 18 1.20 0.78 -0.41
N VAL A 19 1.04 1.19 0.86
CA VAL A 19 2.12 1.10 1.85
C VAL A 19 2.47 -0.36 2.11
N TRP A 20 1.48 -1.24 2.22
CA TRP A 20 1.70 -2.68 2.37
C TRP A 20 2.37 -3.30 1.13
N ASP A 21 1.99 -2.90 -0.09
CA ASP A 21 2.66 -3.31 -1.32
C ASP A 21 4.14 -2.86 -1.34
N LEU A 22 4.43 -1.64 -0.89
CA LEU A 22 5.82 -1.17 -0.75
C LEU A 22 6.61 -2.02 0.24
N VAL A 23 6.04 -2.33 1.41
CA VAL A 23 6.67 -3.19 2.42
C VAL A 23 6.90 -4.60 1.86
N GLY A 24 5.90 -5.18 1.21
CA GLY A 24 5.95 -6.50 0.58
C GLY A 24 7.02 -6.59 -0.51
N ARG A 25 7.11 -5.57 -1.38
CA ARG A 25 8.15 -5.50 -2.42
C ARG A 25 9.56 -5.37 -1.83
N ARG A 26 9.74 -4.60 -0.75
CA ARG A 26 11.04 -4.51 -0.07
C ARG A 26 11.41 -5.82 0.61
N LEU A 27 10.45 -6.50 1.23
CA LEU A 27 10.65 -7.81 1.85
C LEU A 27 11.00 -8.88 0.80
N ALA A 28 10.32 -8.88 -0.35
CA ALA A 28 10.57 -9.83 -1.45
C ALA A 28 11.93 -9.64 -2.15
N ARG A 29 12.54 -8.45 -2.02
CA ARG A 29 13.90 -8.18 -2.52
C ARG A 29 14.99 -8.71 -1.59
N ASP A 30 14.65 -9.06 -0.35
CA ASP A 30 15.59 -9.69 0.56
C ASP A 30 15.94 -11.09 0.02
N PRO A 31 17.20 -11.38 -0.32
CA PRO A 31 17.59 -12.66 -0.91
C PRO A 31 17.48 -13.83 0.08
N ARG A 32 17.36 -13.54 1.38
CA ARG A 32 17.30 -14.56 2.42
C ARG A 32 15.84 -14.77 2.85
N PRO A 33 15.27 -15.98 2.76
CA PRO A 33 13.95 -16.24 3.34
C PRO A 33 13.98 -16.05 4.87
N ALA A 34 12.84 -15.68 5.47
CA ALA A 34 12.70 -15.67 6.91
C ALA A 34 12.66 -17.11 7.43
N ALA A 35 13.47 -17.41 8.45
CA ALA A 35 13.56 -18.74 9.06
C ALA A 35 12.40 -19.02 10.03
N SER A 36 11.68 -17.98 10.47
CA SER A 36 10.54 -18.09 11.37
C SER A 36 9.52 -16.97 11.14
N LYS A 37 8.32 -17.12 11.72
CA LYS A 37 7.30 -16.07 11.75
C LYS A 37 7.79 -14.83 12.50
N ASP A 38 8.48 -15.02 13.62
CA ASP A 38 9.01 -13.91 14.42
C ASP A 38 10.06 -13.11 13.65
N GLU A 39 10.93 -13.80 12.91
CA GLU A 39 11.89 -13.12 12.06
C GLU A 39 11.20 -12.34 10.94
N CYS A 40 10.16 -12.90 10.34
CA CYS A 40 9.36 -12.19 9.32
C CYS A 40 8.74 -10.91 9.89
N LEU A 41 8.16 -10.98 11.09
CA LEU A 41 7.57 -9.82 11.77
C LEU A 41 8.62 -8.74 12.07
N LEU A 42 9.80 -9.12 12.57
CA LEU A 42 10.90 -8.18 12.83
C LEU A 42 11.36 -7.48 11.55
N ARG A 43 11.44 -8.20 10.42
CA ARG A 43 11.81 -7.61 9.13
C ARG A 43 10.74 -6.66 8.62
N ILE A 44 9.47 -7.03 8.70
CA ILE A 44 8.36 -6.15 8.34
C ILE A 44 8.41 -4.86 9.18
N GLN A 45 8.64 -4.98 10.49
CA GLN A 45 8.74 -3.84 11.39
C GLN A 45 9.96 -2.95 11.06
N ALA A 46 11.11 -3.54 10.74
CA ALA A 46 12.29 -2.80 10.31
C ALA A 46 12.04 -2.03 9.00
N ILE A 47 11.41 -2.68 8.01
CA ILE A 47 11.05 -2.04 6.74
C ILE A 47 10.06 -0.90 6.99
N TRP A 48 9.01 -1.15 7.78
CA TRP A 48 8.01 -0.15 8.15
C TRP A 48 8.65 1.08 8.79
N ASN A 49 9.54 0.88 9.75
CA ASN A 49 10.26 1.97 10.43
C ASN A 49 11.27 2.70 9.51
N SER A 50 11.70 2.07 8.42
CA SER A 50 12.58 2.69 7.41
C SER A 50 11.84 3.52 6.36
N LEU A 51 10.50 3.47 6.32
CA LEU A 51 9.71 4.24 5.36
C LEU A 51 9.90 5.73 5.61
N LEU A 52 10.32 6.46 4.58
CA LEU A 52 10.48 7.90 4.66
C LEU A 52 9.14 8.59 4.43
N ARG A 53 9.00 9.82 4.94
CA ARG A 53 7.84 10.67 4.62
C ARG A 53 7.63 10.82 3.10
N ALA A 54 8.72 10.85 2.33
CA ALA A 54 8.67 10.91 0.87
C ALA A 54 8.00 9.67 0.25
N ASP A 55 8.27 8.46 0.80
CA ASP A 55 7.61 7.22 0.34
C ASP A 55 6.10 7.32 0.54
N ILE A 56 5.68 7.83 1.70
CA ILE A 56 4.27 8.02 2.04
C ILE A 56 3.64 9.11 1.18
N GLN A 57 4.34 10.23 0.97
CA GLN A 57 3.84 11.34 0.14
C GLN A 57 3.59 10.88 -1.30
N ASN A 58 4.49 10.08 -1.87
CA ASN A 58 4.31 9.53 -3.21
C ASN A 58 3.03 8.67 -3.34
N VAL A 59 2.64 7.96 -2.27
CA VAL A 59 1.37 7.21 -2.23
C VAL A 59 0.19 8.17 -2.28
N PHE A 60 0.19 9.21 -1.45
CA PHE A 60 -0.87 10.23 -1.47
C PHE A 60 -0.95 10.96 -2.81
N ASP A 61 0.18 11.28 -3.43
CA ASP A 61 0.22 11.96 -4.73
C ASP A 61 -0.30 11.07 -5.88
N SER A 62 -0.32 9.75 -5.68
CA SER A 62 -0.89 8.79 -6.64
C SER A 62 -2.41 8.67 -6.56
N MET A 63 -3.00 8.98 -5.40
CA MET A 63 -4.44 8.81 -5.12
C MET A 63 -5.37 9.48 -6.14
N PRO A 64 -5.15 10.73 -6.59
CA PRO A 64 -6.00 11.34 -7.59
C PRO A 64 -6.07 10.54 -8.89
N ARG A 65 -4.97 9.86 -9.28
CA ARG A 65 -4.94 9.01 -10.47
C ARG A 65 -5.68 7.70 -10.25
N CYS A 66 -5.60 7.11 -9.06
CA CYS A 66 -6.36 5.90 -8.72
C CYS A 66 -7.87 6.18 -8.72
N ILE A 67 -8.29 7.29 -8.09
CA ILE A 67 -9.68 7.76 -8.10
C ILE A 67 -10.18 7.97 -9.53
N ALA A 68 -9.41 8.67 -10.36
CA ALA A 68 -9.80 8.94 -11.74
C ALA A 68 -9.96 7.64 -12.55
N ALA A 69 -9.09 6.66 -12.34
CA ALA A 69 -9.20 5.35 -12.99
C ALA A 69 -10.46 4.60 -12.56
N LEU A 70 -10.79 4.59 -11.26
CA LEU A 70 -12.02 3.96 -10.75
C LEU A 70 -13.29 4.60 -11.29
N ILE A 71 -13.31 5.93 -11.38
CA ILE A 71 -14.41 6.66 -12.02
C ILE A 71 -14.54 6.25 -13.49
N ALA A 72 -13.42 6.16 -14.22
CA ALA A 72 -13.42 5.80 -15.64
C ALA A 72 -13.98 4.39 -15.89
N VAL A 73 -13.72 3.43 -15.00
CA VAL A 73 -14.26 2.07 -15.09
C VAL A 73 -15.61 1.91 -14.37
N ARG A 74 -16.23 3.01 -13.92
CA ARG A 74 -17.53 3.02 -13.21
C ARG A 74 -17.56 2.11 -11.97
N GLY A 75 -16.45 2.06 -11.22
CA GLY A 75 -16.31 1.19 -10.04
C GLY A 75 -15.97 -0.27 -10.36
N GLY A 76 -15.65 -0.59 -11.62
CA GLY A 76 -15.05 -1.87 -12.00
C GLY A 76 -13.59 -2.00 -11.55
N TYR A 77 -12.98 -3.14 -11.90
CA TYR A 77 -11.59 -3.45 -11.55
C TYR A 77 -10.60 -2.44 -12.15
N THR A 78 -9.62 -2.01 -11.34
CA THR A 78 -8.49 -1.21 -11.80
C THR A 78 -7.17 -1.95 -11.67
N LYS A 79 -6.16 -1.54 -12.44
CA LYS A 79 -4.79 -2.11 -12.38
C LYS A 79 -4.01 -1.72 -11.12
N TYR A 80 -4.67 -1.02 -10.22
CA TYR A 80 -4.10 -0.29 -9.10
C TYR A 80 -4.24 -1.07 -7.81
#